data_AF-A0A9N9BYN0-F1
#
_entry.id   AF-A0A9N9BYN0-F1
#
_cell.length_a   1.000
_cell.length_b   1.000
_cell.length_c   1.000
_cell.angle_alpha   90.00
_cell.angle_beta   90.00
_cell.angle_gamma   90.00
#
_symmetry.space_group_name_H-M   'P 1'
#
loop_
_entity.id
_entity.type
_entity.pdbx_description
1 polymer ?
#
loop_
_entity_poly.entity_id
_entity_poly.type
_entity_poly.pdbx_seq_one_letter_code
_entity_poly.pdbx_strand_id
1 'polypeptide(L)'
;MGEKILPLYFNLLPQKPRLPSIPQNLNSATQYLFPCNPKDSTEFRHFVEVLRQHYSFKCVPSDFFVQKQPLPQNPTQVATSKKYSFSINDPMLAKEFLTAIQNKYCFTLPLPEQYIIVNSTNKPELPLIADEVKLVNITTPITSLRVLVETARLLREYYYFKQISANWVNIPQKASIETDCSSLLSTLDEIRAIINYISTPEPIILLATSQQERGSPHIIDISELPVSKWELFNNYVPD
;
A
#
# COMPACT_ATOMS: atom_id res chain seq x y z
N MET A 1 9.44 -52.87 23.29
CA MET A 1 8.16 -52.41 23.85
C MET A 1 7.76 -51.16 23.08
N GLY A 2 6.63 -51.17 22.38
CA GLY A 2 6.15 -49.97 21.67
C GLY A 2 5.31 -49.13 22.62
N GLU A 3 5.73 -47.90 22.88
CA GLU A 3 4.95 -46.94 23.66
C GLU A 3 3.66 -46.62 22.89
N LYS A 4 2.51 -47.00 23.46
CA LYS A 4 1.21 -46.63 22.91
C LYS A 4 0.99 -45.14 23.18
N ILE A 5 0.99 -44.32 22.13
CA ILE A 5 0.60 -42.91 22.22
C ILE A 5 -0.85 -42.85 22.73
N LEU A 6 -1.08 -42.09 23.80
CA LEU A 6 -2.40 -41.90 24.39
C LEU A 6 -3.35 -41.28 23.35
N PRO A 7 -4.58 -41.79 23.17
CA PRO A 7 -5.55 -41.23 22.22
C PRO A 7 -5.83 -39.73 22.39
N LEU A 8 -5.64 -39.19 23.61
CA LEU A 8 -5.76 -37.77 23.93
C LEU A 8 -4.78 -36.87 23.14
N TYR A 9 -3.67 -37.42 22.64
CA TYR A 9 -2.68 -36.68 21.87
C TYR A 9 -3.21 -36.22 20.50
N PHE A 10 -4.29 -36.84 20.01
CA PHE A 10 -4.92 -36.52 18.72
C PHE A 10 -6.20 -35.70 18.84
N ASN A 11 -6.49 -35.15 20.03
CA ASN A 11 -7.60 -34.23 20.20
C ASN A 11 -7.24 -32.88 19.57
N LEU A 12 -7.32 -32.83 18.24
CA LEU A 12 -7.20 -31.59 17.49
C LEU A 12 -8.31 -30.64 17.94
N LEU A 13 -7.93 -29.38 18.16
CA LEU A 13 -8.92 -28.34 18.38
C LEU A 13 -9.90 -28.32 17.19
N PRO A 14 -11.20 -28.08 17.44
CA PRO A 14 -12.17 -27.97 16.36
C PRO A 14 -11.69 -26.90 15.37
N GLN A 15 -11.85 -27.19 14.07
CA GLN A 15 -11.46 -26.27 13.02
C GLN A 15 -12.26 -24.96 13.14
N LYS A 16 -11.55 -23.83 13.20
CA LYS A 16 -12.19 -22.51 13.28
C LYS A 16 -12.97 -22.21 12.00
N PRO A 17 -14.18 -21.65 12.09
CA PRO A 17 -14.94 -21.23 10.93
C PRO A 17 -14.17 -20.18 10.12
N ARG A 18 -14.47 -20.09 8.83
CA ARG A 18 -13.92 -19.02 7.98
C ARG A 18 -14.45 -17.67 8.43
N LEU A 19 -13.63 -16.63 8.33
CA LEU A 19 -14.07 -15.26 8.59
C LEU A 19 -15.19 -14.88 7.59
N PRO A 20 -16.33 -14.35 8.06
CA PRO A 20 -17.39 -13.89 7.18
C PRO A 20 -16.94 -12.69 6.35
N SER A 21 -17.56 -12.49 5.18
CA SER A 21 -17.26 -11.34 4.31
C SER A 21 -17.74 -10.01 4.88
N ILE A 22 -18.73 -10.04 5.77
CA ILE A 22 -19.46 -8.88 6.28
C ILE A 22 -19.35 -8.88 7.82
N PRO A 23 -18.95 -7.77 8.46
CA PRO A 23 -18.72 -7.74 9.92
C PRO A 23 -19.99 -7.97 10.74
N GLN A 24 -21.17 -7.72 10.18
CA GLN A 24 -22.46 -8.00 10.81
C GLN A 24 -22.67 -9.50 11.08
N ASN A 25 -21.98 -10.39 10.36
CA ASN A 25 -22.08 -11.85 10.55
C ASN A 25 -21.04 -12.40 11.54
N LEU A 26 -20.33 -11.53 12.27
CA LEU A 26 -19.43 -11.95 13.34
C LEU A 26 -20.21 -12.43 14.56
N ASN A 27 -19.51 -13.15 15.44
CA ASN A 27 -19.97 -13.49 16.77
C ASN A 27 -20.29 -12.20 17.52
N SER A 28 -21.39 -12.18 18.28
CA SER A 28 -21.83 -11.05 19.10
C SER A 28 -20.72 -10.48 20.00
N ALA A 29 -19.81 -11.33 20.49
CA ALA A 29 -18.66 -10.94 21.30
C ALA A 29 -17.60 -10.10 20.55
N THR A 30 -17.58 -10.13 19.22
CA THR A 30 -16.60 -9.39 18.39
C THR A 30 -17.25 -8.39 17.45
N GLN A 31 -18.56 -8.52 17.20
CA GLN A 31 -19.30 -7.71 16.23
C GLN A 31 -19.22 -6.21 16.53
N TYR A 32 -19.26 -5.81 17.81
CA TYR A 32 -19.22 -4.40 18.22
C TYR A 32 -17.88 -3.70 17.99
N LEU A 33 -16.81 -4.46 17.71
CA LEU A 33 -15.48 -3.92 17.40
C LEU A 33 -15.34 -3.48 15.94
N PHE A 34 -16.31 -3.84 15.07
CA PHE A 34 -16.23 -3.61 13.63
C PHE A 34 -17.41 -2.80 13.09
N PRO A 35 -17.21 -1.93 12.08
CA PRO A 35 -15.94 -1.65 11.41
C PRO A 35 -14.96 -0.87 12.30
N CYS A 36 -13.68 -1.22 12.28
CA CYS A 36 -12.65 -0.59 13.10
C CYS A 36 -11.87 0.48 12.30
N ASN A 37 -11.28 1.44 13.02
CA ASN A 37 -10.41 2.49 12.45
C ASN A 37 -9.11 2.53 13.25
N PRO A 38 -8.22 1.53 13.07
CA PRO A 38 -6.99 1.44 13.85
C PRO A 38 -6.08 2.64 13.55
N LYS A 39 -5.53 3.23 14.61
CA LYS A 39 -4.66 4.41 14.53
C LYS A 39 -3.21 4.04 14.24
N ASP A 40 -2.78 2.86 14.68
CA ASP A 40 -1.44 2.37 14.52
C ASP A 40 -1.39 0.86 14.21
N SER A 41 -0.19 0.33 13.97
CA SER A 41 0.04 -1.08 13.67
C SER A 41 -0.24 -2.01 14.86
N THR A 42 -0.11 -1.50 16.09
CA THR A 42 -0.35 -2.26 17.33
C THR A 42 -1.84 -2.47 17.53
N GLU A 43 -2.65 -1.42 17.37
CA GLU A 43 -4.11 -1.47 17.44
C GLU A 43 -4.67 -2.34 16.30
N PHE A 44 -4.14 -2.21 15.09
CA PHE A 44 -4.49 -3.10 13.98
C PHE A 44 -4.21 -4.58 14.33
N ARG A 45 -3.02 -4.87 14.87
CA ARG A 45 -2.65 -6.23 15.30
C ARG A 45 -3.59 -6.76 16.38
N HIS A 46 -3.98 -5.92 17.34
CA HIS A 46 -4.94 -6.27 18.38
C HIS A 46 -6.28 -6.73 17.77
N PHE A 47 -6.86 -5.98 16.83
CA PHE A 47 -8.10 -6.39 16.15
C PHE A 47 -7.93 -7.72 15.39
N VAL A 48 -6.78 -7.93 14.72
CA VAL A 48 -6.48 -9.18 14.01
C VAL A 48 -6.37 -10.36 14.98
N GLU A 49 -5.74 -10.17 16.14
CA GLU A 49 -5.62 -11.19 17.18
C GLU A 49 -6.98 -11.59 17.74
N VAL A 50 -7.87 -10.62 18.01
CA VAL A 50 -9.25 -10.87 18.43
C VAL A 50 -10.02 -11.69 17.36
N LEU A 51 -9.92 -11.34 16.08
CA LEU A 51 -10.53 -12.14 15.01
C LEU A 51 -9.94 -13.55 14.93
N ARG A 52 -8.61 -13.70 15.10
CA ARG A 52 -7.94 -15.00 15.05
C ARG A 52 -8.31 -15.93 16.21
N GLN A 53 -8.84 -15.41 17.32
CA GLN A 53 -9.36 -16.25 18.41
C GLN A 53 -10.54 -17.09 17.92
N HIS A 54 -11.41 -16.52 17.09
CA HIS A 54 -12.68 -17.13 16.68
C HIS A 54 -12.70 -17.63 15.23
N TYR A 55 -11.86 -17.11 14.34
CA TYR A 55 -11.94 -17.35 12.90
C TYR A 55 -10.61 -17.80 12.28
N SER A 56 -10.72 -18.49 11.14
CA SER A 56 -9.59 -18.76 10.23
C SER A 56 -9.69 -17.87 8.99
N PHE A 57 -8.61 -17.18 8.64
CA PHE A 57 -8.52 -16.33 7.46
C PHE A 57 -7.07 -16.05 7.07
N LYS A 58 -6.84 -15.76 5.79
CA LYS A 58 -5.55 -15.30 5.25
C LYS A 58 -5.45 -13.77 5.28
N CYS A 59 -6.54 -13.09 4.95
CA CYS A 59 -6.65 -11.63 4.88
C CYS A 59 -7.97 -11.18 5.50
N VAL A 60 -7.99 -9.98 6.08
CA VAL A 60 -9.22 -9.35 6.59
C VAL A 60 -9.90 -8.59 5.43
N PRO A 61 -11.20 -8.78 5.18
CA PRO A 61 -11.93 -8.03 4.16
C PRO A 61 -11.92 -6.52 4.41
N SER A 62 -12.02 -5.72 3.36
CA SER A 62 -12.05 -4.24 3.45
C SER A 62 -13.22 -3.71 4.28
N ASP A 63 -14.34 -4.42 4.29
CA ASP A 63 -15.59 -4.00 4.96
C ASP A 63 -15.49 -4.03 6.49
N PHE A 64 -14.42 -4.63 7.02
CA PHE A 64 -14.10 -4.61 8.45
C PHE A 64 -13.45 -3.28 8.87
N PHE A 65 -13.07 -2.42 7.92
CA PHE A 65 -12.44 -1.14 8.20
C PHE A 65 -13.36 0.01 7.86
N VAL A 66 -13.28 1.09 8.63
CA VAL A 66 -13.97 2.34 8.30
C VAL A 66 -13.39 2.89 6.99
N GLN A 67 -14.21 2.91 5.94
CA GLN A 67 -13.82 3.46 4.65
C GLN A 67 -13.79 4.99 4.72
N LYS A 68 -12.58 5.56 4.62
CA LYS A 68 -12.40 7.02 4.57
C LYS A 68 -12.75 7.55 3.19
N GLN A 69 -13.51 8.64 3.13
CA GLN A 69 -13.86 9.29 1.87
C GLN A 69 -12.66 10.05 1.30
N PRO A 70 -12.51 10.19 -0.02
CA PRO A 70 -11.47 11.07 -0.57
C PRO A 70 -11.71 12.50 -0.08
N LEU A 71 -10.63 13.23 0.21
CA LEU A 71 -10.73 14.65 0.51
C LEU A 71 -11.38 15.38 -0.69
N PRO A 72 -12.48 16.13 -0.50
CA PRO A 72 -13.10 16.90 -1.56
C PRO A 72 -12.10 17.80 -2.29
N GLN A 73 -12.38 18.12 -3.55
CA GLN A 73 -11.57 19.11 -4.26
C GLN A 73 -11.87 20.53 -3.80
N ASN A 74 -13.10 20.82 -3.35
CA ASN A 74 -13.49 22.14 -2.88
C ASN A 74 -13.41 22.20 -1.33
N PRO A 75 -12.63 23.14 -0.75
CA PRO A 75 -12.50 23.24 0.71
C PRO A 75 -13.80 23.48 1.47
N THR A 76 -14.77 24.15 0.84
CA THR A 76 -16.10 24.41 1.41
C THR A 76 -16.95 23.17 1.61
N GLN A 77 -16.62 22.05 0.95
CA GLN A 77 -17.34 20.78 1.07
C GLN A 77 -16.78 19.89 2.19
N VAL A 78 -15.69 20.29 2.84
CA VAL A 78 -15.10 19.52 3.93
C VAL A 78 -15.96 19.66 5.18
N ALA A 79 -16.47 18.52 5.64
CA ALA A 79 -17.33 18.46 6.81
C ALA A 79 -16.48 18.20 8.06
N THR A 80 -16.13 19.28 8.76
CA THR A 80 -15.44 19.30 10.05
C THR A 80 -16.33 19.88 11.16
N SER A 81 -16.05 19.53 12.42
CA SER A 81 -16.79 20.07 13.57
C SER A 81 -16.55 21.58 13.76
N LYS A 82 -15.34 22.06 13.42
CA LYS A 82 -14.98 23.47 13.42
C LYS A 82 -15.03 24.04 12.01
N LYS A 83 -15.40 25.31 11.88
CA LYS A 83 -15.33 26.04 10.61
C LYS A 83 -13.91 26.59 10.44
N TYR A 84 -13.29 26.28 9.31
CA TYR A 84 -11.96 26.78 8.95
C TYR A 84 -12.08 27.83 7.84
N SER A 85 -11.22 28.84 7.90
CA SER A 85 -11.03 29.78 6.78
C SER A 85 -9.93 29.25 5.89
N PHE A 86 -10.27 28.94 4.64
CA PHE A 86 -9.33 28.45 3.63
C PHE A 86 -8.88 29.63 2.76
N SER A 87 -7.60 29.76 2.38
CA SER A 87 -6.48 28.84 2.61
C SER A 87 -5.79 29.09 3.96
N ILE A 88 -5.44 28.03 4.70
CA ILE A 88 -4.90 28.14 6.06
C ILE A 88 -3.41 28.54 6.02
N ASN A 89 -3.10 29.68 6.64
CA ASN A 89 -1.74 30.23 6.75
C ASN A 89 -1.10 30.04 8.14
N ASP A 90 -1.89 29.73 9.16
CA ASP A 90 -1.40 29.52 10.52
C ASP A 90 -1.01 28.04 10.72
N PRO A 91 0.25 27.72 11.09
CA PRO A 91 0.71 26.35 11.29
C PRO A 91 -0.05 25.62 12.41
N MET A 92 -0.49 26.34 13.46
CA MET A 92 -1.23 25.72 14.56
C MET A 92 -2.63 25.30 14.11
N LEU A 93 -3.36 26.18 13.43
CA LEU A 93 -4.66 25.85 12.84
C LEU A 93 -4.55 24.78 11.75
N ALA A 94 -3.45 24.74 10.99
CA ALA A 94 -3.21 23.72 9.98
C ALA A 94 -3.08 22.31 10.62
N LYS A 95 -2.34 22.19 11.71
CA LYS A 95 -2.21 20.93 12.48
C LYS A 95 -3.56 20.48 13.07
N GLU A 96 -4.33 21.43 13.59
CA GLU A 96 -5.66 21.16 14.11
C GLU A 96 -6.60 20.66 13.01
N PHE A 97 -6.57 21.32 11.84
CA PHE A 97 -7.36 20.92 10.68
C PHE A 97 -7.02 19.49 10.23
N LEU A 98 -5.73 19.16 10.09
CA LEU A 98 -5.28 17.81 9.72
C LEU A 98 -5.78 16.76 10.72
N THR A 99 -5.70 17.05 12.03
CA THR A 99 -6.19 16.18 13.09
C THR A 99 -7.72 15.98 13.01
N ALA A 100 -8.46 17.02 12.60
CA ALA A 100 -9.91 16.93 12.43
C ALA A 100 -10.32 16.09 11.21
N ILE A 101 -9.57 16.16 10.11
CA ILE A 101 -9.94 15.46 8.86
C ILE A 101 -9.40 14.02 8.78
N GLN A 102 -8.32 13.67 9.49
CA GLN A 102 -7.66 12.35 9.38
C GLN A 102 -8.56 11.15 9.66
N ASN A 103 -9.59 11.32 10.48
CA ASN A 103 -10.50 10.24 10.87
C ASN A 103 -11.57 9.96 9.81
N LYS A 104 -11.85 10.93 8.94
CA LYS A 104 -12.97 10.89 7.99
C LYS A 104 -12.52 10.84 6.54
N TYR A 105 -11.40 11.49 6.24
CA TYR A 105 -10.91 11.69 4.89
C TYR A 105 -9.58 10.98 4.64
N CYS A 106 -9.42 10.47 3.43
CA CYS A 106 -8.16 10.00 2.88
C CYS A 106 -7.53 11.14 2.05
N PHE A 107 -6.27 11.46 2.35
CA PHE A 107 -5.52 12.50 1.66
C PHE A 107 -4.02 12.20 1.65
N THR A 108 -3.29 12.85 0.77
CA THR A 108 -1.83 12.78 0.66
C THR A 108 -1.23 14.12 1.07
N LEU A 109 -0.10 14.08 1.78
CA LEU A 109 0.67 15.28 2.08
C LEU A 109 1.75 15.53 1.00
N PRO A 110 2.04 16.80 0.68
CA PRO A 110 1.37 18.01 1.18
C PRO A 110 -0.04 18.18 0.60
N LEU A 111 -0.93 18.84 1.36
CA LEU A 111 -2.27 19.16 0.85
C LEU A 111 -2.20 20.24 -0.25
N PRO A 112 -3.22 20.30 -1.14
CA PRO A 112 -3.36 21.38 -2.11
C PRO A 112 -3.39 22.77 -1.43
N GLU A 113 -2.86 23.79 -2.10
CA GLU A 113 -2.70 25.15 -1.52
C GLU A 113 -4.00 25.81 -1.11
N GLN A 114 -5.09 25.49 -1.81
CA GLN A 114 -6.46 25.89 -1.45
C GLN A 114 -6.87 25.46 -0.03
N TYR A 115 -6.21 24.44 0.55
CA TYR A 115 -6.43 24.01 1.93
C TYR A 115 -5.44 24.65 2.88
N ILE A 116 -4.14 24.40 2.64
CA ILE A 116 -3.05 24.80 3.54
C ILE A 116 -1.91 25.35 2.68
N ILE A 117 -1.45 26.55 3.00
CA ILE A 117 -0.29 27.17 2.34
C ILE A 117 1.00 26.90 3.15
N VAL A 118 0.89 26.90 4.48
CA VAL A 118 2.01 26.73 5.41
C VAL A 118 2.44 25.26 5.55
N ASN A 119 3.73 25.02 5.80
CA ASN A 119 4.21 23.71 6.23
C ASN A 119 3.61 23.37 7.61
N SER A 120 2.67 22.43 7.64
CA SER A 120 2.01 21.98 8.87
C SER A 120 2.81 20.92 9.63
N THR A 121 3.95 20.50 9.11
CA THR A 121 4.82 19.49 9.72
C THR A 121 5.97 20.15 10.49
N ASN A 122 6.53 19.46 11.49
CA ASN A 122 7.73 19.93 12.19
C ASN A 122 9.02 19.71 11.36
N LYS A 123 8.90 19.23 10.11
CA LYS A 123 10.04 18.90 9.27
C LYS A 123 10.60 20.16 8.62
N PRO A 124 11.93 20.31 8.52
CA PRO A 124 12.54 21.40 7.77
C PRO A 124 12.17 21.29 6.29
N GLU A 125 12.22 22.42 5.59
CA GLU A 125 12.08 22.43 4.13
C GLU A 125 13.26 21.72 3.47
N LEU A 126 12.99 21.05 2.35
CA LEU A 126 14.04 20.42 1.55
C LEU A 126 14.97 21.51 0.98
N PRO A 127 16.30 21.45 1.22
CA PRO A 127 17.25 22.38 0.63
C PRO A 127 17.18 22.38 -0.90
N LEU A 128 17.47 23.51 -1.54
CA LEU A 128 17.50 23.62 -3.01
C LEU A 128 18.73 22.92 -3.62
N ILE A 129 19.83 22.87 -2.86
CA ILE A 129 21.11 22.29 -3.24
C ILE A 129 21.20 20.88 -2.65
N ALA A 130 21.47 19.88 -3.49
CA ALA A 130 21.52 18.48 -3.06
C ALA A 130 22.59 18.23 -1.98
N ASP A 131 23.73 18.90 -2.08
CA ASP A 131 24.86 18.75 -1.15
C ASP A 131 24.54 19.26 0.28
N GLU A 132 23.47 20.03 0.45
CA GLU A 132 23.01 20.50 1.76
C GLU A 132 22.13 19.47 2.50
N VAL A 133 21.72 18.38 1.82
CA VAL A 133 20.96 17.29 2.44
C VAL A 133 21.88 16.45 3.32
N LYS A 134 21.90 16.76 4.62
CA LYS A 134 22.79 16.09 5.60
C LYS A 134 22.23 14.80 6.18
N LEU A 135 20.92 14.62 6.19
CA LEU A 135 20.27 13.50 6.89
C LEU A 135 20.21 12.22 6.06
N VAL A 136 20.40 12.33 4.74
CA VAL A 136 20.21 11.23 3.80
C VAL A 136 21.28 11.30 2.71
N ASN A 137 21.97 10.19 2.46
CA ASN A 137 22.93 10.09 1.36
C ASN A 137 22.17 9.82 0.05
N ILE A 138 22.12 10.80 -0.84
CA ILE A 138 21.39 10.71 -2.11
C ILE A 138 22.39 10.81 -3.25
N THR A 139 22.28 9.91 -4.23
CA THR A 139 23.05 10.00 -5.46
C THR A 139 22.33 10.92 -6.45
N THR A 140 22.94 12.05 -6.78
CA THR A 140 22.44 13.01 -7.79
C THR A 140 23.35 13.02 -9.02
N PRO A 141 22.79 13.22 -10.24
CA PRO A 141 21.37 13.34 -10.53
C PRO A 141 20.65 11.97 -10.50
N ILE A 142 19.36 11.98 -10.16
CA ILE A 142 18.48 10.81 -10.15
C ILE A 142 18.11 10.47 -11.60
N THR A 143 18.58 9.33 -12.09
CA THR A 143 18.44 8.93 -13.51
C THR A 143 17.32 7.93 -13.79
N SER A 144 16.70 7.37 -12.75
CA SER A 144 15.66 6.34 -12.87
C SER A 144 14.42 6.70 -12.07
N LEU A 145 13.24 6.44 -12.65
CA LEU A 145 11.95 6.66 -11.99
C LEU A 145 11.81 5.84 -10.70
N ARG A 146 12.35 4.62 -10.68
CA ARG A 146 12.33 3.77 -9.48
C ARG A 146 13.11 4.41 -8.35
N VAL A 147 14.33 4.87 -8.64
CA VAL A 147 15.20 5.56 -7.67
C VAL A 147 14.55 6.86 -7.22
N LEU A 148 13.91 7.62 -8.11
CA LEU A 148 13.18 8.84 -7.75
C LEU A 148 12.09 8.59 -6.70
N VAL A 149 11.29 7.53 -6.87
CA VAL A 149 10.22 7.19 -5.91
C VAL A 149 10.80 6.74 -4.56
N GLU A 150 11.86 5.93 -4.57
CA GLU A 150 12.55 5.48 -3.36
C GLU A 150 13.21 6.66 -2.62
N THR A 151 13.93 7.53 -3.33
CA THR A 151 14.53 8.75 -2.79
C THR A 151 13.48 9.74 -2.27
N ALA A 152 12.38 9.95 -3.00
CA ALA A 152 11.28 10.81 -2.55
C ALA A 152 10.63 10.29 -1.26
N ARG A 153 10.47 8.97 -1.14
CA ARG A 153 9.96 8.33 0.08
C ARG A 153 10.92 8.58 1.25
N LEU A 154 12.20 8.33 1.05
CA LEU A 154 13.23 8.51 2.07
C LEU A 154 13.36 9.98 2.50
N LEU A 155 13.38 10.92 1.55
CA LEU A 155 13.40 12.35 1.84
C LEU A 155 12.16 12.79 2.64
N ARG A 156 10.98 12.24 2.36
CA ARG A 156 9.74 12.57 3.08
C ARG A 156 9.77 12.15 4.55
N GLU A 157 10.66 11.26 4.96
CA GLU A 157 10.83 10.91 6.37
C GLU A 157 11.43 12.09 7.15
N TYR A 158 12.36 12.83 6.53
CA TYR A 158 13.15 13.87 7.19
C TYR A 158 12.81 15.31 6.80
N TYR A 159 12.30 15.53 5.58
CA TYR A 159 12.08 16.87 5.00
C TYR A 159 10.65 17.05 4.52
N TYR A 160 10.20 18.31 4.50
CA TYR A 160 8.96 18.74 3.86
C TYR A 160 9.25 19.35 2.48
N PHE A 161 8.53 18.90 1.46
CA PHE A 161 8.60 19.48 0.12
C PHE A 161 7.36 19.11 -0.69
N LYS A 162 6.99 20.00 -1.62
CA LYS A 162 5.94 19.76 -2.63
C LYS A 162 6.49 18.99 -3.82
N GLN A 163 7.69 19.33 -4.25
CA GLN A 163 8.36 18.76 -5.41
C GLN A 163 9.86 18.67 -5.15
N ILE A 164 10.51 17.62 -5.68
CA ILE A 164 11.96 17.54 -5.71
C ILE A 164 12.47 18.48 -6.79
N SER A 165 13.52 19.25 -6.49
CA SER A 165 14.04 20.22 -7.43
C SER A 165 14.46 19.57 -8.76
N ALA A 166 14.13 20.22 -9.88
CA ALA A 166 14.32 19.64 -11.22
C ALA A 166 15.80 19.38 -11.55
N ASN A 167 16.73 20.16 -10.97
CA ASN A 167 18.17 19.94 -11.11
C ASN A 167 18.66 18.63 -10.46
N TRP A 168 17.86 18.01 -9.58
CA TRP A 168 18.21 16.72 -8.99
C TRP A 168 17.78 15.54 -9.85
N VAL A 169 16.92 15.76 -10.85
CA VAL A 169 16.29 14.70 -11.64
C VAL A 169 16.75 14.81 -13.09
N ASN A 170 17.45 13.78 -13.56
CA ASN A 170 17.85 13.64 -14.96
C ASN A 170 17.37 12.29 -15.49
N ILE A 171 16.05 12.11 -15.52
CA ILE A 171 15.45 10.93 -16.13
C ILE A 171 15.37 11.22 -17.63
N PRO A 172 16.11 10.49 -18.49
CA PRO A 172 15.95 10.64 -19.92
C PRO A 172 14.48 10.36 -20.21
N GLN A 173 13.79 11.32 -20.81
CA GLN A 173 12.46 11.06 -21.35
C GLN A 173 12.69 9.90 -22.31
N LYS A 174 12.20 8.71 -21.96
CA LYS A 174 12.20 7.57 -22.86
C LYS A 174 11.53 8.13 -24.08
N ALA A 175 12.32 8.40 -25.14
CA ALA A 175 11.82 9.01 -26.37
C ALA A 175 10.52 8.32 -26.62
N SER A 176 9.42 9.08 -26.55
CA SER A 176 8.10 8.49 -26.72
C SER A 176 8.27 7.67 -27.97
N ILE A 177 8.14 6.36 -27.81
CA ILE A 177 8.05 5.48 -28.95
C ILE A 177 6.65 5.81 -29.48
N GLU A 178 6.50 7.00 -30.05
CA GLU A 178 5.60 7.34 -31.13
C GLU A 178 6.10 6.55 -32.36
N THR A 179 6.37 5.26 -32.19
CA THR A 179 6.25 4.33 -33.29
C THR A 179 4.77 4.24 -33.50
N ASP A 180 4.30 5.01 -34.49
CA ASP A 180 3.07 4.82 -35.23
C ASP A 180 2.36 3.51 -34.88
N CYS A 181 1.48 3.53 -33.89
CA CYS A 181 0.52 2.45 -33.65
C CYS A 181 -0.38 2.22 -34.88
N SER A 182 -0.36 3.13 -35.86
CA SER A 182 -0.92 2.91 -37.19
C SER A 182 -0.33 1.69 -37.90
N SER A 183 0.94 1.34 -37.64
CA SER A 183 1.55 0.13 -38.21
C SER A 183 1.24 -1.14 -37.42
N LEU A 184 0.92 -1.03 -36.12
CA LEU A 184 0.53 -2.16 -35.26
C LEU A 184 -0.96 -2.56 -35.41
N LEU A 185 -1.80 -1.68 -35.96
CA LEU A 185 -3.17 -2.04 -36.34
C LEU A 185 -3.21 -3.01 -37.54
N SER A 186 -2.22 -2.95 -38.44
CA SER A 186 -2.03 -3.95 -39.52
C SER A 186 -1.74 -5.36 -38.99
N THR A 187 -1.07 -5.47 -37.84
CA THR A 187 -0.69 -6.74 -37.23
C THR A 187 -1.79 -7.39 -36.38
N LEU A 188 -2.94 -6.75 -36.18
CA LEU A 188 -4.04 -7.34 -35.39
C LEU A 188 -4.65 -8.57 -36.10
N ASP A 189 -4.67 -8.58 -37.42
CA ASP A 189 -5.07 -9.74 -38.22
C ASP A 189 -4.01 -10.85 -38.21
N GLU A 190 -2.72 -10.51 -38.16
CA GLU A 190 -1.64 -11.49 -37.97
C GLU A 190 -1.67 -12.11 -36.57
N ILE A 191 -1.95 -11.32 -35.53
CA ILE A 191 -2.13 -11.82 -34.17
C ILE A 191 -3.37 -12.73 -34.07
N ARG A 192 -4.47 -12.38 -34.75
CA ARG A 192 -5.65 -13.26 -34.85
C ARG A 192 -5.32 -14.56 -35.59
N ALA A 193 -4.53 -14.51 -36.66
CA ALA A 193 -4.09 -15.70 -37.38
C ALA A 193 -3.24 -16.62 -36.50
N ILE A 194 -2.34 -16.07 -35.68
CA ILE A 194 -1.52 -16.83 -34.73
C ILE A 194 -2.39 -17.45 -33.62
N ILE A 195 -3.35 -16.71 -33.04
CA ILE A 195 -4.25 -17.24 -32.01
C ILE A 195 -5.12 -18.38 -32.54
N ASN A 196 -5.59 -18.27 -33.79
CA ASN A 196 -6.34 -19.34 -34.46
C ASN A 196 -5.46 -20.55 -34.77
N TYR A 197 -4.20 -20.35 -35.14
CA TYR A 197 -3.23 -21.42 -35.36
C TYR A 197 -2.89 -22.20 -34.07
N ILE A 198 -2.84 -21.52 -32.92
CA ILE A 198 -2.60 -22.16 -31.61
C ILE A 198 -3.85 -22.90 -31.10
N SER A 199 -5.04 -22.53 -31.59
CA SER A 199 -6.32 -23.13 -31.17
C SER A 199 -6.71 -24.38 -31.95
N THR A 200 -5.92 -24.80 -32.94
CA THR A 200 -6.10 -26.13 -33.54
C THR A 200 -5.43 -27.18 -32.65
N PRO A 201 -6.20 -28.10 -32.04
CA PRO A 201 -5.62 -29.16 -31.22
C PRO A 201 -4.92 -30.16 -32.13
N GLU A 202 -3.59 -30.11 -32.20
CA GLU A 202 -2.84 -31.27 -32.69
C GLU A 202 -2.98 -32.43 -31.69
N PRO A 203 -3.12 -33.68 -32.18
CA PRO A 203 -3.15 -34.85 -31.33
C PRO A 203 -1.78 -35.03 -30.65
N ILE A 204 -1.74 -34.80 -29.33
CA ILE A 204 -0.56 -35.01 -28.50
C ILE A 204 -0.20 -36.50 -28.52
N ILE A 205 0.87 -36.85 -29.24
CA ILE A 205 1.56 -38.13 -29.06
C ILE A 205 2.46 -38.00 -27.83
N LEU A 206 2.01 -38.62 -26.73
CA LEU A 206 2.75 -38.74 -25.47
C LEU A 206 3.96 -39.66 -25.67
N LEU A 207 5.14 -39.06 -25.89
CA LEU A 207 6.43 -39.74 -25.72
C LEU A 207 6.95 -39.47 -24.31
N ALA A 208 6.85 -40.49 -23.46
CA ALA A 208 7.41 -40.50 -22.14
C ALA A 208 8.93 -40.65 -22.20
N THR A 209 9.66 -39.64 -21.75
CA THR A 209 11.06 -39.78 -21.34
C THR A 209 11.23 -39.26 -19.92
N SER A 210 11.43 -40.22 -19.02
CA SER A 210 12.00 -40.09 -17.68
C SER A 210 13.42 -39.54 -17.75
N GLN A 211 13.74 -38.52 -16.94
CA GLN A 211 14.96 -38.28 -16.14
C GLN A 211 14.67 -37.03 -15.27
N GLN A 212 14.44 -37.12 -13.95
CA GLN A 212 15.39 -37.33 -12.87
C GLN A 212 16.58 -36.37 -12.90
N GLU A 213 16.46 -35.23 -12.21
CA GLU A 213 17.51 -34.75 -11.31
C GLU A 213 16.98 -33.73 -10.30
N ARG A 214 17.61 -33.76 -9.12
CA ARG A 214 17.23 -33.11 -7.87
C ARG A 214 17.55 -31.62 -7.91
N GLY A 215 16.57 -30.78 -7.57
CA GLY A 215 16.79 -29.40 -7.14
C GLY A 215 15.85 -29.10 -5.98
N SER A 216 16.40 -28.96 -4.77
CA SER A 216 15.65 -28.62 -3.56
C SER A 216 14.83 -27.34 -3.78
N PRO A 217 13.54 -27.31 -3.43
CA PRO A 217 12.79 -26.07 -3.41
C PRO A 217 13.30 -25.20 -2.26
N HIS A 218 13.89 -24.05 -2.60
CA HIS A 218 14.04 -22.95 -1.65
C HIS A 218 12.63 -22.53 -1.21
N ILE A 219 12.28 -22.89 0.01
CA ILE A 219 11.18 -22.28 0.74
C ILE A 219 11.61 -20.83 0.96
N ILE A 220 11.00 -19.91 0.24
CA ILE A 220 11.09 -18.48 0.52
C ILE A 220 10.34 -18.29 1.85
N ASP A 221 11.08 -17.92 2.88
CA ASP A 221 10.52 -17.54 4.16
C ASP A 221 9.70 -16.25 3.99
N ILE A 222 8.39 -16.36 4.24
CA ILE A 222 7.44 -15.27 4.07
C ILE A 222 7.63 -14.21 5.19
N SER A 223 8.50 -14.46 6.17
CA SER A 223 8.86 -13.49 7.22
C SER A 223 9.86 -12.41 6.77
N GLU A 224 10.45 -12.53 5.57
CA GLU A 224 11.39 -11.53 5.01
C GLU A 224 10.76 -10.56 3.99
N LEU A 225 9.44 -10.60 3.76
CA LEU A 225 8.79 -9.57 2.95
C LEU A 225 8.79 -8.24 3.71
N PRO A 226 9.23 -7.11 3.12
CA PRO A 226 9.19 -5.82 3.78
C PRO A 226 7.74 -5.51 4.15
N VAL A 227 7.51 -5.28 5.45
CA VAL A 227 6.23 -4.99 6.11
C VAL A 227 5.60 -3.67 5.60
N SER A 228 6.27 -2.97 4.71
CA SER A 228 5.93 -1.64 4.21
C SER A 228 4.83 -1.65 3.14
N LYS A 229 3.58 -1.81 3.59
CA LYS A 229 2.42 -1.23 2.89
C LYS A 229 1.52 -0.37 3.78
N TRP A 230 1.85 -0.23 5.07
CA TRP A 230 1.08 0.54 6.05
C TRP A 230 1.73 1.86 6.48
N GLU A 231 2.98 2.12 6.10
CA GLU A 231 3.75 3.31 6.54
C GLU A 231 3.39 4.61 5.82
N LEU A 232 2.43 4.61 4.90
CA LEU A 232 1.99 5.84 4.24
C LEU A 232 1.09 6.74 5.11
N PHE A 233 0.64 6.25 6.28
CA PHE A 233 -0.33 6.99 7.10
C PHE A 233 0.12 7.32 8.53
N ASN A 234 1.29 6.86 8.99
CA ASN A 234 1.65 6.90 10.42
C ASN A 234 2.77 7.87 10.82
N ASN A 235 3.25 8.77 9.95
CA ASN A 235 4.31 9.71 10.34
C ASN A 235 3.79 10.99 11.04
N TYR A 236 2.64 10.94 11.71
CA TYR A 236 2.17 12.01 12.59
C TYR A 236 1.80 11.43 13.97
N VAL A 237 2.81 11.33 14.83
CA VAL A 237 2.61 11.23 16.28
C VAL A 237 2.62 12.67 16.80
N PRO A 238 1.52 13.21 17.34
CA PRO A 238 1.58 14.45 18.09
C PRO A 238 2.32 14.20 19.41
N ASP A 239 3.40 14.95 19.65
CA ASP A 239 4.03 15.09 20.97
C ASP A 239 3.08 15.79 21.96
#